data_AF-A0A1Y2CGS8-F1
#
_entry.id   AF-A0A1Y2CGS8-F1
#
_cell.length_a   1.000
_cell.length_b   1.000
_cell.length_c   1.000
_cell.angle_alpha   90.00
_cell.angle_beta   90.00
_cell.angle_gamma   90.00
#
_symmetry.space_group_name_H-M   'P 1'
#
loop_
_entity.id
_entity.type
_entity.pdbx_description
1 polymer ?
#
loop_
_entity_poly.entity_id
_entity_poly.type
_entity_poly.pdbx_seq_one_letter_code
_entity_poly.pdbx_strand_id
1 'polypeptide(L)'
;MIFGYILMISVFFVEIGEVTCMKCHIKVLILSFSFTLFLIPILYKLIVCFPEENNVVSKWVNSHKYYILLFFMTLDLILWGLMFITPYTVEKETFNEGKTYQICNMKNLFGRIIICFIYFYKILIFFDNIFFNIY
;
A
#
# COMPACT_ATOMS: atom_id res chain seq x y z
N MET A 1 2.58 -13.04 0.06
CA MET A 1 2.82 -13.16 1.51
C MET A 1 4.29 -12.91 1.86
N ILE A 2 5.21 -13.87 1.72
CA ILE A 2 6.63 -13.69 2.13
C ILE A 2 7.29 -12.51 1.42
N PHE A 3 7.13 -12.40 0.10
CA PHE A 3 7.64 -11.26 -0.67
C PHE A 3 7.10 -9.90 -0.16
N GLY A 4 5.84 -9.85 0.28
CA GLY A 4 5.27 -8.63 0.85
C GLY A 4 5.95 -8.21 2.16
N TYR A 5 6.27 -9.17 3.03
CA TYR A 5 7.03 -8.91 4.26
C TYR A 5 8.47 -8.46 3.99
N ILE A 6 9.15 -9.12 3.05
CA ILE A 6 10.53 -8.74 2.68
C ILE A 6 10.56 -7.30 2.18
N LEU A 7 9.61 -6.91 1.32
CA LEU A 7 9.49 -5.54 0.85
C LEU A 7 9.10 -4.57 1.97
N MET A 8 8.25 -4.99 2.92
CA MET A 8 7.90 -4.16 4.06
C MET A 8 9.13 -3.83 4.91
N ILE A 9 9.98 -4.82 5.16
CA ILE A 9 11.24 -4.64 5.88
C ILE A 9 12.20 -3.78 5.07
N SER A 10 12.18 -3.87 3.74
CA SER A 10 13.09 -3.09 2.91
C SER A 10 12.82 -1.58 2.95
N VAL A 11 11.63 -1.15 3.39
CA VAL A 11 11.31 0.27 3.65
C VAL A 11 12.30 0.89 4.63
N PHE A 12 12.76 0.16 5.64
CA PHE A 12 13.75 0.66 6.60
C PHE A 12 15.04 1.09 5.92
N PHE A 13 15.48 0.40 4.86
CA PHE A 13 16.69 0.79 4.13
C PHE A 13 16.52 2.11 3.36
N VAL A 14 15.30 2.45 2.93
CA VAL A 14 15.01 3.71 2.23
C VAL A 14 15.10 4.91 3.16
N GLU A 15 14.83 4.71 4.46
CA GLU A 15 14.86 5.77 5.47
C GLU A 15 16.27 6.10 5.97
N ILE A 16 17.27 5.27 5.66
CA ILE A 16 18.65 5.49 6.10
C ILE A 16 19.27 6.68 5.36
N GLY A 17 19.92 7.56 6.12
CA GLY A 17 20.66 8.72 5.61
C GLY A 17 19.77 9.93 5.30
N GLU A 18 20.24 10.80 4.40
CA GLU A 18 19.51 12.03 4.07
C GLU A 18 18.21 11.75 3.32
N VAL A 19 17.16 12.52 3.64
CA VAL A 19 15.85 12.42 2.99
C VAL A 19 15.90 13.21 1.69
N THR A 20 15.54 12.55 0.59
CA THR A 20 15.45 13.16 -0.74
C THR A 20 14.04 12.98 -1.30
N CYS A 21 13.62 13.83 -2.24
CA CYS A 21 12.33 13.70 -2.89
C CYS A 21 12.13 12.31 -3.52
N MET A 22 13.19 11.75 -4.12
CA MET A 22 13.16 10.40 -4.70
C MET A 22 12.92 9.33 -3.63
N LYS A 23 13.59 9.42 -2.47
CA LYS A 23 13.36 8.50 -1.34
C LYS A 23 11.92 8.62 -0.81
N CYS A 24 11.33 9.82 -0.79
CA CYS A 24 9.92 10.00 -0.43
C CYS A 24 8.97 9.21 -1.35
N HIS A 25 9.17 9.31 -2.68
CA HIS A 25 8.36 8.56 -3.64
C HIS A 25 8.57 7.05 -3.54
N ILE A 26 9.82 6.60 -3.41
CA ILE A 26 10.15 5.17 -3.29
C ILE A 26 9.58 4.59 -2.01
N LYS A 27 9.66 5.30 -0.88
CA LYS A 27 9.10 4.86 0.40
C LYS A 27 7.60 4.55 0.27
N VAL A 28 6.83 5.49 -0.30
CA VAL A 28 5.38 5.32 -0.48
C VAL A 28 5.06 4.20 -1.46
N LEU A 29 5.84 4.05 -2.54
CA LEU A 29 5.73 2.91 -3.45
C LEU A 29 5.91 1.59 -2.72
N ILE A 30 7.07 1.40 -2.07
CA ILE A 30 7.41 0.12 -1.45
C ILE A 30 6.36 -0.23 -0.39
N LEU A 31 5.94 0.75 0.42
CA LEU A 31 4.91 0.54 1.43
C LEU A 31 3.58 0.07 0.81
N SER A 32 3.12 0.74 -0.26
CA SER A 32 1.87 0.38 -0.95
C SER A 32 1.92 -1.02 -1.55
N PHE A 33 3.01 -1.34 -2.27
CA PHE A 33 3.20 -2.65 -2.89
C PHE A 33 3.33 -3.78 -1.87
N SER A 34 4.06 -3.53 -0.79
CA SER A 34 4.23 -4.49 0.32
C SER A 34 2.86 -4.85 0.91
N PHE A 35 2.02 -3.85 1.14
CA PHE A 35 0.66 -4.03 1.64
C PHE A 35 -0.20 -4.88 0.68
N THR A 36 -0.17 -4.62 -0.63
CA THR A 36 -0.91 -5.43 -1.63
C THR A 36 -0.43 -6.88 -1.64
N LEU A 37 0.89 -7.09 -1.67
CA LEU A 37 1.51 -8.42 -1.70
C LEU A 37 1.31 -9.21 -0.40
N PHE A 38 0.96 -8.52 0.68
CA PHE A 38 0.62 -9.11 1.96
C PHE A 38 -0.89 -9.39 2.09
N LEU A 39 -1.74 -8.37 1.95
CA LEU A 39 -3.18 -8.47 2.21
C LEU A 39 -3.96 -9.22 1.13
N ILE A 40 -3.66 -9.04 -0.16
CA ILE A 40 -4.45 -9.69 -1.23
C ILE A 40 -4.37 -11.22 -1.17
N PRO A 41 -3.20 -11.85 -0.95
CA PRO A 41 -3.14 -13.28 -0.75
C PRO A 41 -3.88 -13.79 0.50
N ILE A 42 -3.99 -12.98 1.56
CA ILE A 42 -4.78 -13.32 2.75
C ILE A 42 -6.26 -13.30 2.38
N LEU A 43 -6.73 -12.21 1.78
CA LEU A 43 -8.11 -12.02 1.36
C LEU A 43 -8.56 -13.15 0.42
N TYR A 44 -7.72 -13.51 -0.55
CA TYR A 44 -7.95 -14.65 -1.44
C TYR A 44 -8.21 -15.95 -0.66
N LYS A 45 -7.33 -16.28 0.31
CA LYS A 45 -7.46 -17.52 1.09
C LYS A 45 -8.74 -17.52 1.92
N LEU A 46 -9.05 -16.38 2.54
CA LEU A 46 -10.26 -16.23 3.35
C LEU A 46 -11.54 -16.41 2.50
N ILE A 47 -11.61 -15.78 1.33
CA ILE A 47 -12.77 -15.92 0.42
C ILE A 47 -12.93 -17.37 -0.05
N VAL A 48 -11.83 -18.06 -0.38
CA VAL A 48 -11.90 -19.45 -0.88
C VAL A 48 -12.29 -20.43 0.22
N CYS A 49 -11.82 -20.21 1.46
CA CYS A 49 -12.13 -21.05 2.61
C CYS A 49 -13.48 -20.75 3.26
N PHE A 50 -14.19 -19.72 2.80
CA PHE A 50 -15.46 -19.32 3.39
C PHE A 50 -16.51 -20.44 3.24
N PRO A 51 -17.11 -20.93 4.35
CA PRO A 51 -17.97 -22.10 4.36
C PRO A 51 -19.40 -21.74 3.89
N GLU A 52 -19.54 -21.39 2.62
CA GLU A 52 -20.83 -21.30 1.96
C GLU A 52 -20.90 -22.33 0.82
N GLU A 53 -21.59 -23.43 1.11
CA GLU A 53 -21.94 -24.45 0.12
C GLU A 53 -22.73 -23.79 -1.03
N ASN A 54 -22.05 -23.51 -2.14
CA ASN A 54 -22.52 -22.84 -3.38
C ASN A 54 -22.20 -21.35 -3.56
N ASN A 55 -21.20 -20.80 -2.86
CA ASN A 55 -20.80 -19.43 -3.13
C ASN A 55 -20.11 -19.29 -4.51
N VAL A 56 -20.81 -18.69 -5.47
CA VAL A 56 -20.32 -18.38 -6.83
C VAL A 56 -19.04 -17.54 -6.77
N VAL A 57 -18.93 -16.67 -5.76
CA VAL A 57 -17.77 -15.80 -5.55
C VAL A 57 -16.52 -16.61 -5.24
N SER A 58 -16.59 -17.56 -4.30
CA SER A 58 -15.44 -18.41 -3.94
C SER A 58 -14.92 -19.22 -5.13
N LYS A 59 -15.83 -19.83 -5.92
CA LYS A 59 -15.46 -20.57 -7.14
C LYS A 59 -14.79 -19.66 -8.18
N TRP A 60 -15.33 -18.46 -8.39
CA TRP A 60 -14.77 -17.50 -9.33
C TRP A 60 -13.38 -17.00 -8.90
N VAL A 61 -13.23 -16.65 -7.62
CA VAL A 61 -11.98 -16.17 -7.03
C VAL A 61 -10.91 -17.27 -7.10
N ASN A 62 -11.24 -18.52 -6.79
CA ASN A 62 -10.31 -19.64 -6.89
C ASN A 62 -9.77 -19.83 -8.33
N SER A 63 -10.62 -19.64 -9.34
CA SER A 63 -10.22 -19.72 -10.75
C SER A 63 -9.42 -18.50 -11.24
N HIS A 64 -9.53 -17.33 -10.59
CA HIS A 64 -8.97 -16.06 -11.07
C HIS A 64 -7.99 -15.39 -10.11
N LYS A 65 -7.41 -16.15 -9.17
CA LYS A 65 -6.52 -15.63 -8.10
C LYS A 65 -5.41 -14.68 -8.58
N TYR A 66 -4.75 -15.03 -9.68
CA TYR A 66 -3.65 -14.23 -10.22
C TYR A 66 -4.15 -12.96 -10.93
N TYR A 67 -5.32 -13.01 -11.57
CA TYR A 67 -5.94 -11.84 -12.18
C TYR A 67 -6.37 -10.83 -11.13
N ILE A 68 -6.92 -11.29 -10.00
CA ILE A 68 -7.28 -10.41 -8.88
C ILE A 68 -6.02 -9.72 -8.33
N LEU A 69 -4.95 -10.48 -8.08
CA LEU A 69 -3.69 -9.92 -7.62
C LEU A 69 -3.12 -8.90 -8.62
N LEU A 70 -3.12 -9.23 -9.91
CA LEU A 70 -2.60 -8.38 -10.98
C LEU A 70 -3.43 -7.10 -11.14
N PHE A 71 -4.74 -7.18 -10.97
CA PHE A 71 -5.63 -6.02 -10.97
C PHE A 71 -5.26 -5.03 -9.87
N PHE A 72 -5.12 -5.48 -8.61
CA PHE A 72 -4.70 -4.60 -7.51
C PHE A 72 -3.28 -4.05 -7.70
N MET A 73 -2.34 -4.85 -8.22
CA MET A 73 -0.99 -4.35 -8.54
C MET A 73 -1.01 -3.29 -9.64
N THR A 74 -1.86 -3.45 -10.66
CA THR A 74 -1.97 -2.50 -11.76
C THR A 74 -2.60 -1.19 -11.29
N LEU A 75 -3.61 -1.26 -10.42
CA LEU A 75 -4.16 -0.07 -9.75
C LEU A 75 -3.09 0.66 -8.93
N ASP A 76 -2.29 -0.06 -8.15
CA ASP A 76 -1.17 0.51 -7.39
C ASP A 76 -0.16 1.20 -8.32
N LEU A 77 0.19 0.57 -9.46
CA LEU A 77 1.10 1.14 -10.46
C LEU A 77 0.56 2.43 -11.06
N ILE A 78 -0.73 2.48 -11.41
CA ILE A 78 -1.36 3.67 -12.01
C ILE A 78 -1.36 4.82 -11.00
N LEU A 79 -1.78 4.56 -9.76
CA LEU A 79 -1.81 5.57 -8.71
C LEU A 79 -0.41 6.10 -8.39
N TRP A 80 0.59 5.22 -8.40
CA TRP A 80 1.98 5.64 -8.22
C TRP A 80 2.52 6.44 -9.41
N GLY A 81 2.20 6.04 -10.65
CA GLY A 81 2.57 6.80 -11.84
C GLY A 81 2.00 8.21 -11.80
N LEU A 82 0.75 8.36 -11.38
CA LEU A 82 0.11 9.67 -11.16
C LEU A 82 0.82 10.49 -10.07
N MET A 83 1.23 9.84 -8.97
CA MET A 83 1.97 10.47 -7.89
C MET A 83 3.34 11.02 -8.31
N PHE A 84 3.99 10.43 -9.32
CA PHE A 84 5.30 10.89 -9.79
C PHE A 84 5.24 12.27 -10.45
N ILE A 85 4.07 12.67 -10.96
CA ILE A 85 3.83 14.00 -11.55
C ILE A 85 3.80 15.08 -10.45
N THR A 86 3.50 14.71 -9.21
CA THR A 86 3.44 15.61 -8.07
C THR A 86 4.64 15.41 -7.15
N PRO A 87 5.71 16.21 -7.25
CA PRO A 87 6.91 15.98 -6.46
C PRO A 87 6.66 16.22 -4.97
N TYR A 88 7.19 15.35 -4.11
CA TYR A 88 7.32 15.65 -2.68
C TYR A 88 8.34 16.77 -2.45
N THR A 89 8.10 17.60 -1.43
CA THR A 89 9.08 18.57 -0.93
C THR A 89 9.69 18.07 0.36
N VAL A 90 11.03 18.15 0.49
CA VAL A 90 11.73 17.83 1.73
C VAL A 90 11.80 19.10 2.58
N GLU A 91 11.20 19.05 3.76
CA GLU A 91 11.16 20.17 4.70
C GLU A 91 11.95 19.82 5.95
N LYS A 92 12.62 20.81 6.55
CA LYS A 92 13.29 20.66 7.84
C LYS A 92 12.33 21.16 8.90
N GLU A 93 11.93 20.29 9.80
CA GLU A 93 11.18 20.68 10.99
C GLU A 93 12.08 20.61 12.22
N THR A 94 11.95 21.59 13.10
CA THR A 94 12.60 21.64 14.40
C THR A 94 11.67 21.01 15.43
N PHE A 95 12.02 19.85 15.97
CA PHE A 95 11.36 19.33 17.17
C PHE A 95 12.08 19.87 18.40
N ASN A 96 11.36 19.99 19.52
CA ASN A 96 11.82 20.42 20.85
C ASN A 96 13.35 20.38 21.06
N GLU A 97 13.89 21.50 21.53
CA GLU A 97 15.32 21.67 21.89
C GLU A 97 16.29 21.70 20.69
N GLY A 98 15.85 22.18 19.52
CA GLY A 98 16.75 22.53 18.41
C GLY A 98 17.19 21.35 17.53
N LYS A 99 16.62 20.17 17.72
CA LYS A 99 16.87 19.02 16.83
C LYS A 99 16.06 19.18 15.54
N THR A 100 16.76 19.29 14.41
CA THR A 100 16.14 19.37 13.08
C THR A 100 16.01 17.98 12.46
N TYR A 101 14.81 17.64 11.99
CA TYR A 101 14.54 16.42 11.24
C TYR A 101 13.98 16.78 9.85
N GLN A 102 14.28 15.94 8.86
CA GLN A 102 13.79 16.11 7.50
C GLN A 102 12.53 15.28 7.29
N ILE A 103 11.47 15.88 6.73
CA ILE A 103 10.21 15.21 6.42
C ILE A 103 9.84 15.34 4.96
N CYS A 104 9.10 14.34 4.47
CA CYS A 104 8.48 14.35 3.15
C CYS A 104 7.10 15.01 3.25
N ASN A 105 6.93 16.20 2.69
CA ASN A 105 5.64 16.87 2.64
C ASN A 105 5.09 16.93 1.20
N MET A 106 3.82 16.57 1.03
CA MET A 106 3.09 16.73 -0.23
C MET A 106 2.26 18.02 -0.17
N LYS A 107 2.80 19.09 -0.78
CA LYS A 107 2.13 20.40 -0.86
C LYS A 107 1.03 20.44 -1.91
N ASN A 108 1.17 19.67 -2.99
CA ASN A 108 0.20 19.65 -4.06
C ASN A 108 -1.10 18.98 -3.59
N LEU A 109 -2.22 19.71 -3.70
CA LEU A 109 -3.55 19.22 -3.34
C LEU A 109 -3.91 17.93 -4.12
N PHE A 110 -3.55 17.87 -5.40
CA PHE A 110 -3.80 16.69 -6.24
C PHE A 110 -3.06 15.46 -5.71
N GLY A 111 -1.77 15.61 -5.40
CA GLY A 111 -0.97 14.52 -4.80
C GLY A 111 -1.52 14.11 -3.44
N ARG A 112 -1.98 15.06 -2.62
CA ARG A 112 -2.61 14.76 -1.32
C ARG A 112 -3.91 13.96 -1.47
N ILE A 113 -4.75 14.32 -2.44
CA ILE A 113 -5.98 13.57 -2.75
C ILE A 113 -5.64 12.14 -3.17
N ILE A 114 -4.63 11.95 -4.03
CA ILE A 114 -4.19 10.61 -4.44
C ILE A 114 -3.68 9.81 -3.24
N ILE A 115 -2.86 10.40 -2.36
CA ILE A 115 -2.40 9.73 -1.12
C ILE A 115 -3.60 9.32 -0.25
N CYS A 116 -4.56 10.21 -0.04
CA CYS A 116 -5.77 9.91 0.73
C CYS A 116 -6.57 8.77 0.09
N PHE A 117 -6.74 8.78 -1.24
CA PHE A 117 -7.37 7.70 -1.97
C PHE A 117 -6.60 6.39 -1.78
N ILE A 118 -5.25 6.44 -1.80
CA ILE A 118 -4.39 5.28 -1.60
C ILE A 118 -4.64 4.64 -0.24
N TYR A 119 -4.58 5.44 0.82
CA TYR A 119 -4.83 4.94 2.17
C TYR A 119 -6.27 4.44 2.34
N PHE A 120 -7.25 5.16 1.78
CA PHE A 120 -8.65 4.78 1.89
C PHE A 120 -8.93 3.40 1.28
N TYR A 121 -8.49 3.13 0.04
CA TYR A 121 -8.73 1.82 -0.57
C TYR A 121 -7.97 0.70 0.18
N LYS A 122 -6.77 0.97 0.72
CA LYS A 122 -6.02 -0.02 1.51
C LYS A 122 -6.74 -0.35 2.82
N ILE A 123 -7.35 0.64 3.46
CA ILE A 123 -8.16 0.46 4.67
C ILE A 123 -9.39 -0.41 4.37
N LEU A 124 -10.06 -0.20 3.23
CA LEU A 124 -11.18 -1.06 2.80
C LEU A 124 -10.74 -2.52 2.66
N ILE A 125 -9.64 -2.77 1.94
CA ILE A 125 -9.09 -4.13 1.79
C ILE A 125 -8.78 -4.75 3.16
N PHE A 126 -8.20 -3.98 4.09
CA PHE A 126 -7.91 -4.45 5.43
C PHE A 126 -9.18 -4.82 6.22
N PHE A 127 -10.23 -4.00 6.13
CA PHE A 127 -11.53 -4.33 6.74
C PHE A 127 -12.16 -5.58 6.15
N ASP A 128 -12.10 -5.77 4.83
CA ASP A 128 -12.59 -6.99 4.19
C ASP A 128 -11.88 -8.24 4.74
N ASN A 129 -10.56 -8.16 4.93
CA ASN A 129 -9.79 -9.25 5.54
C ASN A 129 -10.24 -9.54 6.98
N ILE A 130 -10.53 -8.52 7.79
CA ILE A 130 -11.02 -8.71 9.16
C ILE A 130 -12.41 -9.35 9.14
N PHE A 131 -13.30 -8.84 8.30
CA PHE A 131 -14.66 -9.36 8.16
C PHE A 131 -14.63 -10.86 7.84
N PHE A 132 -13.93 -11.27 6.78
CA PHE A 132 -13.84 -12.69 6.41
C PHE A 132 -13.02 -13.56 7.38
N ASN A 133 -12.28 -12.97 8.32
CA ASN A 133 -11.57 -13.73 9.35
C ASN A 133 -12.42 -13.98 10.60
N ILE A 134 -13.48 -13.18 10.82
CA ILE A 134 -14.40 -13.34 11.95
C ILE A 134 -15.48 -14.38 11.66
N TYR A 135 -15.87 -14.53 10.40
CA TYR A 135 -16.88 -15.48 9.91
C TYR A 135 -16.24 -16.73 9.34
#